data_AF-A0A2E1MIH7-F1
#
_entry.id   AF-A0A2E1MIH7-F1
#
_cell.length_a   1.000
_cell.length_b   1.000
_cell.length_c   1.000
_cell.angle_alpha   90.00
_cell.angle_beta   90.00
_cell.angle_gamma   90.00
#
_symmetry.space_group_name_H-M   'P 1'
#
loop_
_entity.id
_entity.type
_entity.pdbx_description
1 polymer ?
#
loop_
_entity_poly.entity_id
_entity_poly.type
_entity_poly.pdbx_seq_one_letter_code
_entity_poly.pdbx_strand_id
1 'polypeptide(L)' 'MSLKYFHIVFMTIASIMTIANGYLFYIEWKSYSETKYLILTILAVVFCIALIFYNNYFLKKISTLDD' A
#
# COMPACT_ATOMS: atom_id res chain seq x y z
N MET A 1 -15.27 -15.32 -9.06
CA MET A 1 -14.27 -14.30 -9.46
C MET A 1 -12.92 -15.00 -9.53
N SER A 2 -12.12 -14.82 -10.59
CA SER A 2 -10.79 -15.48 -10.65
C SER A 2 -9.88 -14.90 -9.55
N LEU A 3 -9.00 -15.75 -9.00
CA LEU A 3 -8.07 -15.40 -7.92
C LEU A 3 -7.25 -14.13 -8.25
N LYS A 4 -6.92 -13.94 -9.52
CA LYS A 4 -6.19 -12.78 -10.05
C LYS A 4 -6.98 -11.48 -9.87
N TYR A 5 -8.26 -11.48 -10.24
CA TYR A 5 -9.11 -10.29 -10.13
C TYR A 5 -9.37 -9.92 -8.67
N PHE A 6 -9.61 -10.92 -7.81
CA PHE A 6 -9.76 -10.69 -6.38
C PHE A 6 -8.50 -10.03 -5.79
N HIS A 7 -7.31 -10.55 -6.12
CA HIS A 7 -6.05 -9.99 -5.63
C HIS A 7 -5.83 -8.55 -6.10
N ILE A 8 -6.07 -8.23 -7.37
CA ILE A 8 -5.91 -6.87 -7.90
C ILE A 8 -6.81 -5.89 -7.16
N VAL A 9 -8.09 -6.25 -6.95
CA VAL A 9 -9.04 -5.41 -6.22
C VAL A 9 -8.59 -5.22 -4.77
N PHE A 10 -8.19 -6.31 -4.10
CA PHE A 10 -7.68 -6.25 -2.73
C PHE A 10 -6.45 -5.35 -2.60
N MET A 11 -5.46 -5.50 -3.49
CA MET A 11 -4.24 -4.68 -3.50
C MET A 11 -4.54 -3.21 -3.80
N THR A 12 -5.53 -2.93 -4.65
CA THR A 12 -5.97 -1.56 -4.94
C THR A 12 -6.57 -0.90 -3.71
N ILE A 13 -7.47 -1.60 -3.00
CA ILE A 13 -8.09 -1.10 -1.76
C ILE A 13 -7.02 -0.89 -0.69
N ALA A 14 -6.11 -1.85 -0.51
CA ALA A 14 -5.01 -1.74 0.45
C ALA A 14 -4.09 -0.54 0.16
N SER A 15 -3.80 -0.28 -1.12
CA SER A 15 -2.98 0.87 -1.53
C SER A 15 -3.69 2.19 -1.23
N ILE A 16 -4.99 2.31 -1.54
CA ILE A 16 -5.79 3.51 -1.24
C ILE A 16 -5.84 3.75 0.28
N MET A 17 -6.09 2.70 1.07
CA MET A 17 -6.09 2.81 2.54
C MET A 17 -4.74 3.24 3.08
N THR A 18 -3.64 2.73 2.51
CA THR A 18 -2.28 3.11 2.92
C THR A 18 -2.00 4.58 2.64
N ILE A 19 -2.38 5.08 1.45
CA ILE A 19 -2.23 6.49 1.08
C ILE A 19 -3.09 7.38 1.97
N ALA A 20 -4.35 7.00 2.21
CA ALA A 20 -5.25 7.77 3.07
C ALA A 20 -4.70 7.88 4.51
N ASN A 21 -4.22 6.79 5.08
CA ASN A 21 -3.59 6.80 6.41
C ASN A 21 -2.31 7.64 6.43
N GLY A 22 -1.44 7.48 5.43
CA GLY A 22 -0.22 8.29 5.32
C GLY A 22 -0.49 9.79 5.27
N TYR A 23 -1.56 10.19 4.57
CA TYR A 23 -2.02 11.57 4.50
C TYR A 23 -2.59 12.08 5.83
N LEU A 24 -3.37 11.26 6.55
CA LEU A 24 -3.85 11.61 7.90
C LEU A 24 -2.67 11.83 8.86
N PHE A 25 -1.68 10.93 8.87
CA PHE A 25 -0.48 11.10 9.68
C PHE A 25 0.30 12.37 9.30
N TYR A 26 0.32 12.75 8.03
CA TYR A 26 0.95 14.00 7.59
C TYR A 26 0.21 15.23 8.14
N ILE A 27 -1.13 15.22 8.14
CA ILE A 27 -1.94 16.31 8.73
C ILE A 27 -1.69 16.40 10.24
N GLU A 28 -1.65 15.26 10.93
CA GLU A 28 -1.37 15.20 12.37
C GLU A 28 0.05 15.70 12.67
N TRP A 29 1.05 15.30 11.87
CA TRP A 29 2.40 15.83 11.98
C TRP A 29 2.44 17.35 11.80
N LYS A 30 1.72 17.88 10.81
CA LYS A 30 1.63 19.33 10.58
C LYS A 30 0.96 20.07 11.75
N SER A 31 0.00 19.45 12.43
CA SER A 31 -0.76 20.05 13.52
C SER A 31 -0.04 19.99 14.87
N TYR A 32 0.59 18.85 15.18
CA TYR A 32 1.18 18.58 16.49
C TYR A 32 2.71 18.69 16.50
N SER A 33 3.37 18.68 15.33
CA SER A 33 4.82 18.66 15.18
C SER A 33 5.53 17.50 15.91
N GLU A 34 4.80 16.43 16.22
CA GLU A 34 5.36 15.26 16.89
C GLU A 34 6.03 14.32 15.88
N THR A 35 7.29 13.94 16.16
CA THR A 35 8.10 13.06 15.31
C THR A 35 7.45 11.72 15.02
N LYS A 36 6.60 11.20 15.93
CA LYS A 36 5.89 9.92 15.74
C LYS A 36 5.04 9.92 14.46
N TYR A 37 4.37 11.04 14.16
CA TYR A 37 3.51 11.15 12.99
C TYR A 37 4.32 11.24 11.70
N LEU A 38 5.47 11.93 11.72
CA LEU A 38 6.40 11.94 10.58
C LEU A 38 6.93 10.55 10.27
N ILE A 39 7.32 9.78 11.30
CA ILE A 39 7.77 8.39 11.13
C ILE A 39 6.66 7.54 10.52
N LEU A 40 5.41 7.67 11.00
CA LEU A 40 4.27 6.94 10.46
C LEU A 40 3.97 7.32 9.00
N THR A 41 4.09 8.59 8.62
CA THR A 41 3.96 9.03 7.22
C THR A 41 5.03 8.37 6.33
N ILE A 42 6.29 8.37 6.76
CA ILE A 42 7.39 7.73 6.02
C ILE A 42 7.13 6.23 5.90
N LEU A 43 6.71 5.58 6.99
CA LEU A 43 6.36 4.16 7.00
C LEU A 43 5.23 3.85 6.02
N ALA A 44 4.19 4.69 5.95
CA ALA A 44 3.10 4.52 5.00
C ALA A 44 3.58 4.61 3.54
N VAL A 45 4.51 5.52 3.22
CA VAL A 45 5.13 5.59 1.89
C VAL A 45 5.90 4.31 1.57
N VAL A 46 6.71 3.81 2.51
CA VAL A 46 7.47 2.57 2.34
C VAL A 46 6.53 1.37 2.14
N PHE A 47 5.46 1.27 2.93
CA PHE A 47 4.44 0.23 2.77
C PHE A 47 3.73 0.30 1.41
N CYS A 48 3.40 1.51 0.93
CA CYS A 48 2.79 1.68 -0.37
C CYS A 48 3.71 1.18 -1.50
N ILE A 49 4.99 1.50 -1.43
CA ILE A 49 6.00 1.03 -2.40
C ILE A 49 6.11 -0.52 -2.33
N ALA A 50 6.18 -1.08 -1.13
CA ALA A 50 6.24 -2.53 -0.94
C ALA A 50 5.00 -3.25 -1.50
N LEU A 51 3.80 -2.68 -1.32
CA LEU A 51 2.56 -3.21 -1.90
C LEU A 51 2.60 -3.24 -3.43
N ILE A 52 3.14 -2.20 -4.08
CA ILE A 52 3.27 -2.15 -5.54
C ILE A 52 4.22 -3.25 -6.04
N PHE A 53 5.38 -3.41 -5.39
CA PHE A 53 6.33 -4.47 -5.75
C PHE A 53 5.74 -5.87 -5.54
N TYR A 54 5.06 -6.08 -4.41
CA TYR A 54 4.41 -7.34 -4.10
C TYR A 54 3.31 -7.69 -5.11
N ASN A 55 2.47 -6.72 -5.48
CA ASN A 55 1.43 -6.92 -6.49
C ASN A 55 2.04 -7.36 -7.84
N ASN A 56 3.12 -6.69 -8.27
CA ASN A 56 3.83 -7.04 -9.51
C ASN A 56 4.43 -8.46 -9.44
N TYR A 57 5.05 -8.81 -8.32
CA TYR A 57 5.58 -10.16 -8.10
C TYR A 57 4.48 -11.23 -8.14
N PHE A 58 3.36 -10.98 -7.47
CA PHE A 58 2.23 -11.90 -7.42
C PHE A 58 1.59 -12.12 -8.79
N LEU A 59 1.36 -11.03 -9.55
CA LEU A 59 0.81 -11.13 -10.90
C LEU A 59 1.71 -11.93 -11.84
N LYS A 60 3.04 -11.73 -11.73
CA LYS A 60 4.03 -12.51 -12.50
C LYS A 60 4.02 -13.98 -12.10
N LYS A 61 3.88 -14.28 -10.81
CA LYS A 61 3.83 -15.66 -10.31
C LYS A 61 2.58 -16.39 -10.80
N ILE A 62 1.43 -15.72 -10.84
CA ILE A 62 0.18 -16.30 -11.38
C ILE A 62 0.28 -16.51 -12.88
N SER A 63 0.83 -15.57 -13.65
CA SER A 63 0.95 -15.77 -15.11
C SER A 63 1.81 -16.98 -15.46
N THR A 64 2.84 -17.29 -14.67
CA THR A 64 3.67 -18.48 -14.88
C THR A 64 3.03 -19.81 -14.43
N LEU A 65 1.89 -19.76 -13.73
CA LEU A 65 1.16 -20.94 -13.28
C LEU A 65 -0.04 -21.27 -14.19
N ASP A 66 -0.46 -20.31 -15.01
CA ASP A 66 -1.52 -20.47 -16.03
C ASP A 66 -0.94 -20.92 -17.41
N ASP A 67 0.39 -20.99 -17.56
CA ASP A 67 1.11 -21.58 -18.71
C ASP A 67 1.49 -23.05 -18.43
#